data_AF-A0A3M7RGR7-F1
#
_entry.id   AF-A0A3M7RGR7-F1
#
_cell.length_a   1.000
_cell.length_b   1.000
_cell.length_c   1.000
_cell.angle_alpha   90.00
_cell.angle_beta   90.00
_cell.angle_gamma   90.00
#
_symmetry.space_group_name_H-M   'P 1'
#
loop_
_entity.id
_entity.type
_entity.pdbx_description
1 polymer ?
#
loop_
_entity_poly.entity_id
_entity_poly.type
_entity_poly.pdbx_seq_one_letter_code
_entity_poly.pdbx_strand_id
1 'polypeptide(L)'
;MIEPSDNDQSMSVDLGSAAKRKSDSDISKISNKKSKLSSGGAGEIPIINLVIHPTVLQMIKKSTDENRRPKVDDFSDKVDNTNFLDQLQSGVNRWIKEIKKVTELDRDQSTGTVLQEISFWLNLERALNRISEKRESIEVKLTLDILRHGKRFMATESFDSDTGLKEAFETAKDYNTLMKDFPLNELISATELAKITLAIQSIFTHMRRIRNTRYPMNRALKLIEAISKDLTTQILK
;
A
#
# COMPACT_ATOMS: atom_id res chain seq x y z
N MET A 1 -25.73 69.98 -34.97
CA MET A 1 -24.84 70.12 -33.79
C MET A 1 -25.17 68.93 -32.90
N ILE A 2 -24.60 67.75 -33.19
CA ILE A 2 -23.36 67.18 -32.62
C ILE A 2 -23.44 67.08 -31.09
N GLU A 3 -23.68 65.86 -30.60
CA GLU A 3 -22.86 65.15 -29.60
C GLU A 3 -23.14 63.62 -29.74
N PRO A 4 -22.10 62.75 -29.78
CA PRO A 4 -22.26 61.30 -29.66
C PRO A 4 -22.00 60.84 -28.23
N SER A 5 -22.85 59.94 -27.71
CA SER A 5 -22.62 59.22 -26.45
C SER A 5 -22.04 57.85 -26.76
N ASP A 6 -20.76 57.68 -26.48
CA ASP A 6 -20.06 56.41 -26.42
C ASP A 6 -20.72 55.50 -25.37
N ASN A 7 -21.08 54.27 -25.76
CA ASN A 7 -21.40 53.20 -24.84
C ASN A 7 -20.45 52.05 -25.09
N ASP A 8 -19.25 52.17 -24.53
CA ASP A 8 -18.19 51.17 -24.56
C ASP A 8 -18.48 50.11 -23.49
N GLN A 9 -19.03 48.97 -23.92
CA GLN A 9 -19.26 47.80 -23.08
C GLN A 9 -17.91 47.10 -22.83
N SER A 10 -17.23 47.51 -21.76
CA SER A 10 -16.06 46.81 -21.25
C SER A 10 -16.46 45.46 -20.62
N MET A 11 -16.06 44.37 -21.28
CA MET A 11 -16.00 43.03 -20.71
C MET A 11 -14.99 43.01 -19.56
N SER A 12 -15.47 42.92 -18.32
CA SER A 12 -14.63 42.55 -17.17
C SER A 12 -14.48 41.03 -17.13
N VAL A 13 -13.31 40.54 -17.53
CA VAL A 13 -12.95 39.12 -17.42
C VAL A 13 -12.41 38.87 -16.02
N ASP A 14 -13.18 38.18 -15.18
CA ASP A 14 -12.81 37.80 -13.81
C ASP A 14 -11.65 36.79 -13.80
N LEU A 15 -10.42 37.30 -13.83
CA LEU A 15 -9.18 36.53 -13.74
C LEU A 15 -8.79 36.15 -12.29
N GLY A 16 -9.59 36.52 -11.29
CA GLY A 16 -9.25 36.36 -9.87
C GLY A 16 -9.58 35.00 -9.23
N SER A 17 -10.53 34.25 -9.78
CA SER A 17 -11.05 33.02 -9.13
C SER A 17 -10.23 31.75 -9.42
N ALA A 18 -9.56 31.67 -10.58
CA ALA A 18 -8.83 30.46 -10.99
C ALA A 18 -7.45 30.33 -10.31
N ALA A 19 -6.76 31.44 -10.04
CA ALA A 19 -5.45 31.42 -9.39
C ALA A 19 -5.53 31.00 -7.91
N LYS A 20 -6.60 31.39 -7.21
CA LYS A 20 -6.80 31.10 -5.78
C LYS A 20 -7.21 29.64 -5.51
N ARG A 21 -7.94 29.01 -6.44
CA ARG A 21 -8.29 27.57 -6.34
C ARG A 21 -7.09 26.65 -6.58
N LYS A 22 -6.13 27.08 -7.39
CA LYS A 22 -4.92 26.30 -7.69
C LYS A 22 -3.94 26.28 -6.50
N SER A 23 -3.79 27.42 -5.80
CA SER A 23 -2.96 27.49 -4.59
C SER A 23 -3.52 26.68 -3.42
N ASP A 24 -4.83 26.66 -3.20
CA ASP A 24 -5.44 25.87 -2.11
C ASP A 24 -5.40 24.35 -2.38
N SER A 25 -5.46 23.93 -3.65
CA SER A 25 -5.19 22.55 -4.09
C SER A 25 -3.78 22.10 -3.72
N ASP A 26 -2.79 22.98 -3.89
CA ASP A 26 -1.40 22.62 -3.66
C ASP A 26 -1.05 22.68 -2.17
N ILE A 27 -1.67 23.60 -1.40
CA ILE A 27 -1.55 23.64 0.06
C ILE A 27 -2.20 22.41 0.72
N SER A 28 -3.33 21.93 0.22
CA SER A 28 -3.97 20.69 0.71
C SER A 28 -3.16 19.42 0.39
N LYS A 29 -2.51 19.36 -0.79
CA LYS A 29 -1.56 18.28 -1.13
C LYS A 29 -0.31 18.28 -0.25
N ILE A 30 0.19 19.46 0.13
CA ILE A 30 1.37 19.60 1.01
C ILE A 30 1.02 19.24 2.46
N SER A 31 -0.19 19.56 2.92
CA SER A 31 -0.66 19.21 4.27
C SER A 31 -0.80 17.69 4.47
N ASN A 32 -1.30 16.97 3.45
CA ASN A 32 -1.38 15.50 3.46
C ASN A 32 -0.02 14.79 3.36
N LYS A 33 1.05 15.48 2.97
CA LYS A 33 2.40 14.90 2.92
C LYS A 33 3.15 15.02 4.25
N LYS A 34 2.78 16.00 5.11
CA LYS A 34 3.38 16.18 6.45
C LYS A 34 2.77 15.28 7.53
N SER A 35 1.54 14.78 7.35
CA SER A 35 0.92 13.84 8.30
C SER A 35 1.44 12.40 8.19
N LYS A 36 2.20 12.05 7.13
CA LYS A 36 2.88 10.74 7.00
C LYS A 36 4.26 10.68 7.70
N LEU A 37 4.66 11.70 8.47
CA LEU A 37 6.01 11.80 9.03
C LEU A 37 6.14 11.60 10.56
N SER A 38 5.16 10.99 11.25
CA SER A 38 5.27 10.81 12.71
C SER A 38 4.89 9.43 13.29
N SER A 39 4.89 8.35 12.53
CA SER A 39 4.74 7.02 13.13
C SER A 39 5.27 5.91 12.23
N GLY A 40 6.39 5.30 12.64
CA GLY A 40 6.95 4.12 11.99
C GLY A 40 8.45 4.08 12.16
N GLY A 41 8.92 3.59 13.31
CA GLY A 41 10.32 3.21 13.47
C GLY A 41 10.75 2.25 12.36
N ALA A 42 12.04 2.26 12.05
CA ALA A 42 12.63 1.38 11.06
C ALA A 42 12.22 -0.09 11.30
N GLY A 43 11.50 -0.69 10.34
CA GLY A 43 11.67 -2.12 10.02
C GLY A 43 10.43 -3.01 9.99
N GLU A 44 9.33 -2.67 10.65
CA GLU A 44 8.22 -3.64 10.80
C GLU A 44 6.99 -3.28 9.95
N ILE A 45 6.67 -4.18 9.02
CA ILE A 45 5.39 -4.14 8.29
C ILE A 45 4.30 -4.56 9.29
N PRO A 46 3.24 -3.74 9.50
CA PRO A 46 2.23 -4.05 10.51
C PRO A 46 1.47 -5.33 10.16
N ILE A 47 1.22 -6.16 11.18
CA ILE A 47 0.40 -7.36 11.02
C ILE A 47 -1.08 -6.95 10.99
N ILE A 48 -1.75 -7.23 9.87
CA ILE A 48 -3.16 -6.91 9.71
C ILE A 48 -4.05 -8.07 10.18
N ASN A 49 -5.07 -7.73 10.97
CA ASN A 49 -6.10 -8.65 11.42
C ASN A 49 -7.49 -8.22 10.93
N LEU A 50 -8.13 -9.07 10.12
CA LEU A 50 -9.49 -8.84 9.63
C LEU A 50 -10.47 -9.47 10.64
N VAL A 51 -10.91 -8.68 11.61
CA VAL A 51 -11.81 -9.17 12.67
C VAL A 51 -13.17 -9.51 12.07
N ILE A 52 -13.55 -10.79 12.15
CA ILE A 52 -14.81 -11.32 11.65
C ILE A 52 -15.90 -11.20 12.73
N HIS A 53 -17.14 -10.94 12.30
CA HIS A 53 -18.27 -10.86 13.19
C HIS A 53 -18.56 -12.21 13.88
N PRO A 54 -18.79 -12.27 15.22
CA PRO A 54 -18.99 -13.52 15.95
C PRO A 54 -20.11 -14.41 15.40
N THR A 55 -21.24 -13.84 14.99
CA THR A 55 -22.34 -14.59 14.38
C THR A 55 -21.92 -15.32 13.10
N VAL A 56 -21.06 -14.70 12.28
CA VAL A 56 -20.56 -15.33 11.04
C VAL A 56 -19.66 -16.50 11.40
N LEU A 57 -18.75 -16.32 12.37
CA LEU A 57 -17.88 -17.40 12.86
C LEU A 57 -18.67 -18.57 13.45
N GLN A 58 -19.70 -18.28 14.25
CA GLN A 58 -20.58 -19.30 14.82
C GLN A 58 -21.30 -20.09 13.73
N MET A 59 -21.79 -19.42 12.69
CA MET A 59 -22.44 -20.09 11.57
C MET A 59 -21.47 -20.97 10.80
N ILE A 60 -20.27 -20.47 10.47
CA ILE A 60 -19.24 -21.25 9.78
C ILE A 60 -18.89 -22.50 10.59
N LYS A 61 -18.72 -22.36 11.90
CA LYS A 61 -18.47 -23.49 12.81
C LYS A 61 -19.60 -24.51 12.75
N LYS A 62 -20.85 -24.07 12.92
CA LYS A 62 -22.03 -24.95 12.84
C LYS A 62 -22.11 -25.71 11.52
N SER A 63 -21.94 -25.01 10.39
CA SER A 63 -21.97 -25.64 9.07
C SER A 63 -20.83 -26.65 8.89
N THR A 64 -19.65 -26.35 9.43
CA THR A 64 -18.49 -27.25 9.41
C THR A 64 -18.75 -28.52 10.23
N ASP A 65 -19.33 -28.37 11.42
CA ASP A 65 -19.72 -29.50 12.29
C ASP A 65 -20.78 -30.40 11.61
N GLU A 66 -21.61 -29.81 10.73
CA GLU A 66 -22.60 -30.50 9.89
C GLU A 66 -22.02 -31.02 8.55
N ASN A 67 -20.69 -30.99 8.35
CA ASN A 67 -19.99 -31.38 7.12
C ASN A 67 -20.51 -30.69 5.84
N ARG A 68 -20.94 -29.42 5.96
CA ARG A 68 -21.42 -28.63 4.84
C ARG A 68 -20.77 -27.26 4.76
N ARG A 69 -20.83 -26.63 3.59
CA ARG A 69 -20.39 -25.25 3.43
C ARG A 69 -21.46 -24.27 3.92
N PRO A 70 -21.08 -23.21 4.65
CA PRO A 70 -22.00 -22.16 5.04
C PRO A 70 -22.51 -21.38 3.82
N LYS A 71 -23.77 -20.97 3.86
CA LYS A 71 -24.46 -20.20 2.82
C LYS A 71 -25.14 -19.00 3.44
N VAL A 72 -25.47 -17.99 2.62
CA VAL A 72 -26.19 -16.79 3.06
C VAL A 72 -27.55 -17.14 3.68
N ASP A 73 -28.27 -18.09 3.09
CA ASP A 73 -29.60 -18.53 3.56
C ASP A 73 -29.59 -19.11 4.99
N ASP A 74 -28.44 -19.59 5.47
CA ASP A 74 -28.29 -20.12 6.83
C ASP A 74 -28.53 -19.04 7.90
N PHE A 75 -28.44 -17.77 7.54
CA PHE A 75 -28.63 -16.63 8.44
C PHE A 75 -30.11 -16.21 8.56
N SER A 76 -31.01 -16.76 7.74
CA SER A 76 -32.48 -16.53 7.79
C SER A 76 -32.82 -15.04 7.98
N ASP A 77 -33.73 -14.69 8.89
CA ASP A 77 -34.17 -13.31 9.14
C ASP A 77 -33.05 -12.32 9.51
N LYS A 78 -31.83 -12.80 9.85
CA LYS A 78 -30.70 -11.91 10.12
C LYS A 78 -30.21 -11.22 8.86
N VAL A 79 -30.38 -11.80 7.67
CA VAL A 79 -29.92 -11.17 6.42
C VAL A 79 -30.71 -9.91 6.06
N ASP A 80 -31.93 -9.78 6.59
CA ASP A 80 -32.79 -8.59 6.44
C ASP A 80 -32.69 -7.64 7.64
N ASN A 81 -31.95 -8.02 8.67
CA ASN A 81 -31.81 -7.21 9.88
C ASN A 81 -30.81 -6.07 9.66
N THR A 82 -31.32 -4.85 9.50
CA THR A 82 -30.52 -3.65 9.27
C THR A 82 -29.38 -3.47 10.29
N ASN A 83 -29.63 -3.71 11.58
CA ASN A 83 -28.62 -3.55 12.63
C ASN A 83 -27.46 -4.54 12.46
N PHE A 84 -27.76 -5.79 12.06
CA PHE A 84 -26.72 -6.78 11.79
C PHE A 84 -25.90 -6.40 10.57
N LEU A 85 -26.57 -5.99 9.48
CA LEU A 85 -25.90 -5.57 8.26
C LEU A 85 -25.04 -4.30 8.48
N ASP A 86 -25.47 -3.35 9.32
CA ASP A 86 -24.68 -2.17 9.71
C ASP A 86 -23.40 -2.55 10.45
N GLN A 87 -23.46 -3.56 11.32
CA GLN A 87 -22.30 -4.08 12.04
C GLN A 87 -21.30 -4.74 11.08
N LEU A 88 -21.79 -5.55 10.12
CA LEU A 88 -20.95 -6.15 9.08
C LEU A 88 -20.29 -5.08 8.19
N GLN A 89 -21.07 -4.10 7.71
CA GLN A 89 -20.55 -3.00 6.91
C GLN A 89 -19.48 -2.20 7.67
N SER A 90 -19.71 -1.93 8.96
CA SER A 90 -18.72 -1.27 9.81
C SER A 90 -17.44 -2.10 9.95
N GLY A 91 -17.55 -3.42 10.04
CA GLY A 91 -16.42 -4.35 10.01
C GLY A 91 -15.62 -4.27 8.71
N VAL A 92 -16.30 -4.35 7.56
CA VAL A 92 -15.68 -4.22 6.23
C VAL A 92 -14.97 -2.88 6.07
N ASN A 93 -15.59 -1.77 6.50
CA ASN A 93 -14.96 -0.45 6.46
C ASN A 93 -13.68 -0.38 7.32
N ARG A 94 -13.63 -1.11 8.44
CA ARG A 94 -12.40 -1.23 9.24
C ARG A 94 -11.35 -2.06 8.51
N TRP A 95 -11.74 -3.15 7.84
CA TRP A 95 -10.82 -3.95 7.02
C TRP A 95 -10.15 -3.12 5.93
N ILE A 96 -10.91 -2.27 5.23
CA ILE A 96 -10.35 -1.37 4.22
C ILE A 96 -9.26 -0.48 4.83
N LYS A 97 -9.55 0.15 5.98
CA LYS A 97 -8.57 1.00 6.69
C LYS A 97 -7.33 0.22 7.13
N GLU A 98 -7.50 -0.98 7.64
CA GLU A 98 -6.36 -1.83 8.04
C GLU A 98 -5.52 -2.24 6.84
N ILE A 99 -6.12 -2.64 5.72
CA ILE A 99 -5.39 -2.99 4.50
C ILE A 99 -4.61 -1.77 3.97
N LYS A 100 -5.22 -0.58 3.97
CA LYS A 100 -4.56 0.68 3.57
C LYS A 100 -3.28 1.00 4.34
N LYS A 101 -3.21 0.60 5.62
CA LYS A 101 -1.97 0.78 6.42
C LYS A 101 -0.77 0.05 5.82
N VAL A 102 -0.99 -1.04 5.09
CA VAL A 102 0.07 -1.83 4.43
C VAL A 102 0.21 -1.41 2.97
N THR A 103 -0.89 -1.21 2.23
CA THR A 103 -0.82 -0.91 0.79
C THR A 103 -0.30 0.49 0.49
N GLU A 104 -0.48 1.44 1.42
CA GLU A 104 0.09 2.79 1.32
C GLU A 104 1.41 2.95 2.08
N LEU A 105 1.97 1.85 2.58
CA LEU A 105 3.23 1.86 3.30
C LEU A 105 4.38 2.10 2.31
N ASP A 106 5.14 3.16 2.54
CA ASP A 106 6.35 3.45 1.78
C ASP A 106 7.49 3.74 2.75
N ARG A 107 8.68 3.30 2.37
CA ARG A 107 9.91 3.57 3.10
C ARG A 107 10.58 4.79 2.51
N ASP A 108 11.01 5.70 3.38
CA ASP A 108 11.78 6.87 2.98
C ASP A 108 13.05 6.47 2.21
N GLN A 109 13.21 7.09 1.04
CA GLN A 109 14.30 6.82 0.10
C GLN A 109 15.62 7.47 0.53
N SER A 110 15.56 8.44 1.45
CA SER A 110 16.72 9.22 1.87
C SER A 110 17.47 8.64 3.06
N THR A 111 16.91 7.63 3.74
CA THR A 111 17.40 7.14 5.02
C THR A 111 17.63 5.62 5.05
N GLY A 112 18.56 5.21 5.91
CA GLY A 112 18.85 3.82 6.26
C GLY A 112 19.79 3.05 5.31
N THR A 113 19.95 1.74 5.57
CA THR A 113 20.93 0.88 4.90
C THR A 113 20.34 0.10 3.72
N VAL A 114 21.22 -0.46 2.88
CA VAL A 114 20.82 -1.35 1.77
C VAL A 114 20.03 -2.54 2.29
N LEU A 115 20.47 -3.13 3.42
CA LEU A 115 19.79 -4.27 4.05
C LEU A 115 18.37 -3.93 4.50
N GLN A 116 18.15 -2.73 5.03
CA GLN A 116 16.82 -2.28 5.44
C GLN A 116 15.89 -2.09 4.24
N GLU A 117 16.39 -1.58 3.13
CA GLU A 117 15.64 -1.44 1.88
C GLU A 117 15.21 -2.81 1.33
N ILE A 118 16.15 -3.76 1.23
CA ILE A 118 15.89 -5.13 0.78
C ILE A 118 14.84 -5.78 1.69
N SER A 119 15.05 -5.70 3.01
CA SER A 119 14.16 -6.31 4.00
C SER A 119 12.75 -5.74 3.91
N PHE A 120 12.62 -4.42 3.71
CA PHE A 120 11.33 -3.75 3.57
C PHE A 120 10.52 -4.34 2.42
N TRP A 121 11.07 -4.38 1.21
CA TRP A 121 10.31 -4.88 0.03
C TRP A 121 9.99 -6.36 0.12
N LEU A 122 10.91 -7.19 0.62
CA LEU A 122 10.65 -8.62 0.84
C LEU A 122 9.57 -8.86 1.90
N ASN A 123 9.57 -8.08 2.98
CA ASN A 123 8.56 -8.17 4.03
C ASN A 123 7.20 -7.63 3.55
N LEU A 124 7.19 -6.55 2.75
CA LEU A 124 5.98 -5.94 2.20
C LEU A 124 5.26 -6.91 1.26
N GLU A 125 5.95 -7.53 0.31
CA GLU A 125 5.34 -8.55 -0.58
C GLU A 125 4.75 -9.71 0.23
N ARG A 126 5.47 -10.22 1.23
CA ARG A 126 4.98 -11.30 2.11
C ARG A 126 3.72 -10.88 2.87
N ALA A 127 3.69 -9.65 3.40
CA ALA A 127 2.52 -9.14 4.11
C ALA A 127 1.31 -8.96 3.18
N LEU A 128 1.52 -8.39 2.00
CA LEU A 128 0.48 -8.21 0.99
C LEU A 128 -0.06 -9.57 0.50
N ASN A 129 0.80 -10.57 0.32
CA ASN A 129 0.37 -11.93 -0.02
C ASN A 129 -0.53 -12.53 1.08
N ARG A 130 -0.14 -12.40 2.35
CA ARG A 130 -0.97 -12.85 3.49
C ARG A 130 -2.32 -12.15 3.55
N ILE A 131 -2.37 -10.86 3.23
CA ILE A 131 -3.64 -10.11 3.16
C ILE A 131 -4.50 -10.66 2.01
N SER A 132 -3.89 -10.93 0.85
CA SER A 132 -4.58 -11.57 -0.29
C SER A 132 -5.18 -12.93 0.10
N GLU A 133 -4.41 -13.79 0.76
CA GLU A 133 -4.89 -15.10 1.24
C GLU A 133 -6.05 -14.96 2.24
N LYS A 134 -5.95 -14.04 3.20
CA LYS A 134 -7.04 -13.75 4.16
C LYS A 134 -8.30 -13.25 3.47
N ARG A 135 -8.15 -12.45 2.41
CA ARG A 135 -9.28 -11.94 1.62
C ARG A 135 -10.04 -13.05 0.90
N GLU A 136 -9.32 -14.10 0.51
CA GLU A 136 -9.87 -15.28 -0.13
C GLU A 136 -10.51 -16.27 0.85
N SER A 137 -10.42 -16.00 2.17
CA SER A 137 -10.99 -16.86 3.21
C SER A 137 -12.51 -16.93 3.15
N ILE A 138 -13.06 -18.03 3.65
CA ILE A 138 -14.50 -18.28 3.65
C ILE A 138 -15.25 -17.25 4.51
N GLU A 139 -14.65 -16.83 5.62
CA GLU A 139 -15.20 -15.84 6.54
C GLU A 139 -15.41 -14.48 5.86
N VAL A 140 -14.38 -14.01 5.13
CA VAL A 140 -14.42 -12.73 4.43
C VAL A 140 -15.41 -12.81 3.28
N LYS A 141 -15.32 -13.84 2.43
CA LYS A 141 -16.24 -14.03 1.30
C LYS A 141 -17.70 -14.10 1.74
N LEU A 142 -18.00 -14.92 2.76
CA LEU A 142 -19.36 -15.06 3.28
C LEU A 142 -19.88 -13.75 3.84
N THR A 143 -19.04 -12.97 4.54
CA THR A 143 -19.43 -11.65 5.05
C THR A 143 -19.81 -10.69 3.92
N LEU A 144 -19.02 -10.67 2.83
CA LEU A 144 -19.32 -9.85 1.65
C LEU A 144 -20.59 -10.34 0.94
N ASP A 145 -20.81 -11.65 0.84
CA ASP A 145 -22.00 -12.22 0.20
C ASP A 145 -23.28 -11.90 1.00
N ILE A 146 -23.23 -11.92 2.33
CA ILE A 146 -24.34 -11.47 3.17
C ILE A 146 -24.65 -9.99 2.91
N LEU A 147 -23.63 -9.13 2.81
CA LEU A 147 -23.82 -7.71 2.53
C LEU A 147 -24.42 -7.47 1.13
N ARG A 148 -23.98 -8.23 0.11
CA ARG A 148 -24.58 -8.18 -1.24
C ARG A 148 -26.04 -8.61 -1.22
N HIS A 149 -26.38 -9.68 -0.51
CA HIS A 149 -27.75 -10.15 -0.36
C HIS A 149 -28.64 -9.09 0.32
N GLY A 150 -28.14 -8.47 1.39
CA GLY A 150 -28.79 -7.34 2.08
C GLY A 150 -28.75 -6.00 1.32
N LYS A 151 -28.45 -6.01 0.01
CA LYS A 151 -28.39 -4.85 -0.90
C LYS A 151 -27.39 -3.76 -0.50
N ARG A 152 -26.33 -4.10 0.25
CA ARG A 152 -25.27 -3.17 0.68
C ARG A 152 -24.06 -3.18 -0.26
N PHE A 153 -24.32 -2.98 -1.55
CA PHE A 153 -23.31 -3.09 -2.61
C PHE A 153 -22.13 -2.15 -2.44
N MET A 154 -22.37 -0.91 -2.01
CA MET A 154 -21.32 0.10 -1.82
C MET A 154 -20.20 -0.37 -0.89
N ALA A 155 -20.55 -1.07 0.20
CA ALA A 155 -19.55 -1.57 1.15
C ALA A 155 -18.66 -2.65 0.53
N THR A 156 -19.25 -3.52 -0.30
CA THR A 156 -18.52 -4.61 -0.96
C THR A 156 -17.69 -4.10 -2.12
N GLU A 157 -18.24 -3.17 -2.91
CA GLU A 157 -17.52 -2.52 -4.03
C GLU A 157 -16.33 -1.73 -3.49
N SER A 158 -16.49 -0.93 -2.43
CA SER A 158 -15.37 -0.24 -1.78
C SER A 158 -14.31 -1.21 -1.25
N PHE A 159 -14.68 -2.40 -0.77
CA PHE A 159 -13.69 -3.40 -0.34
C PHE A 159 -12.95 -4.04 -1.53
N ASP A 160 -13.57 -4.11 -2.70
CA ASP A 160 -12.96 -4.56 -3.95
C ASP A 160 -12.05 -3.47 -4.56
N SER A 161 -12.47 -2.20 -4.61
CA SER A 161 -11.75 -1.12 -5.29
C SER A 161 -10.81 -0.30 -4.40
N ASP A 162 -11.18 -0.03 -3.15
CA ASP A 162 -10.55 1.07 -2.40
C ASP A 162 -9.34 0.62 -1.59
N THR A 163 -8.95 -0.66 -1.63
CA THR A 163 -7.84 -1.18 -0.81
C THR A 163 -6.46 -0.91 -1.40
N GLY A 164 -6.34 -0.73 -2.73
CA GLY A 164 -5.05 -0.62 -3.43
C GLY A 164 -4.20 -1.90 -3.37
N LEU A 165 -4.77 -3.02 -2.92
CA LEU A 165 -4.02 -4.26 -2.64
C LEU A 165 -3.32 -4.82 -3.89
N LYS A 166 -4.05 -4.86 -5.01
CA LYS A 166 -3.53 -5.39 -6.27
C LYS A 166 -2.32 -4.60 -6.76
N GLU A 167 -2.44 -3.28 -6.82
CA GLU A 167 -1.39 -2.37 -7.29
C GLU A 167 -0.15 -2.40 -6.39
N ALA A 168 -0.36 -2.40 -5.07
CA ALA A 168 0.72 -2.52 -4.09
C ALA A 168 1.45 -3.87 -4.22
N PHE A 169 0.70 -4.97 -4.41
CA PHE A 169 1.27 -6.30 -4.58
C PHE A 169 2.09 -6.42 -5.87
N GLU A 170 1.55 -5.93 -6.99
CA GLU A 170 2.26 -5.91 -8.28
C GLU A 170 3.53 -5.06 -8.22
N THR A 171 3.50 -3.93 -7.50
CA THR A 171 4.68 -3.07 -7.29
C THR A 171 5.74 -3.76 -6.44
N ALA A 172 5.35 -4.34 -5.30
CA ALA A 172 6.27 -5.04 -4.41
C ALA A 172 6.91 -6.25 -5.11
N LYS A 173 6.12 -7.03 -5.87
CA LYS A 173 6.60 -8.17 -6.66
C LYS A 173 7.59 -7.74 -7.74
N ASP A 174 7.29 -6.67 -8.45
CA ASP A 174 8.18 -6.09 -9.47
C ASP A 174 9.53 -5.69 -8.85
N TYR A 175 9.50 -4.95 -7.75
CA TYR A 175 10.72 -4.49 -7.08
C TYR A 175 11.50 -5.64 -6.44
N ASN A 176 10.84 -6.70 -5.98
CA ASN A 176 11.51 -7.88 -5.45
C ASN A 176 12.25 -8.70 -6.52
N THR A 177 12.03 -8.46 -7.81
CA THR A 177 12.94 -8.96 -8.87
C THR A 177 14.37 -8.45 -8.65
N LEU A 178 14.52 -7.22 -8.15
CA LEU A 178 15.80 -6.62 -7.76
C LEU A 178 16.22 -7.01 -6.34
N MET A 179 15.30 -6.95 -5.36
CA MET A 179 15.67 -7.11 -3.94
C MET A 179 15.97 -8.55 -3.53
N LYS A 180 15.36 -9.53 -4.21
CA LYS A 180 15.55 -10.95 -3.89
C LYS A 180 16.96 -11.41 -4.28
N ASP A 181 17.57 -12.19 -3.38
CA ASP A 181 18.91 -12.77 -3.53
C ASP A 181 20.01 -11.71 -3.78
N PHE A 182 19.84 -10.51 -3.20
CA PHE A 182 20.79 -9.42 -3.36
C PHE A 182 22.15 -9.75 -2.68
N PRO A 183 23.29 -9.66 -3.38
CA PRO A 183 24.59 -10.14 -2.89
C PRO A 183 25.28 -9.13 -1.95
N LEU A 184 24.59 -8.70 -0.89
CA LEU A 184 25.15 -7.75 0.09
C LEU A 184 26.05 -8.44 1.13
N ASN A 185 25.77 -9.71 1.45
CA ASN A 185 26.46 -10.45 2.51
C ASN A 185 27.97 -10.57 2.27
N GLU A 186 28.39 -10.71 1.01
CA GLU A 186 29.80 -10.78 0.62
C GLU A 186 30.54 -9.47 0.94
N LEU A 187 29.88 -8.32 0.77
CA LEU A 187 30.49 -7.02 1.07
C LEU A 187 30.67 -6.82 2.57
N ILE A 188 29.63 -7.08 3.36
CA ILE A 188 29.66 -6.81 4.82
C ILE A 188 30.53 -7.79 5.60
N SER A 189 30.83 -8.97 5.04
CA SER A 189 31.66 -10.01 5.65
C SER A 189 33.10 -10.04 5.13
N ALA A 190 33.43 -9.23 4.11
CA ALA A 190 34.76 -9.22 3.51
C ALA A 190 35.82 -8.63 4.46
N THR A 191 36.85 -9.41 4.79
CA THR A 191 38.01 -8.97 5.60
C THR A 191 39.24 -8.64 4.76
N GLU A 192 39.16 -8.80 3.44
CA GLU A 192 40.26 -8.61 2.50
C GLU A 192 39.82 -7.70 1.36
N LEU A 193 40.70 -6.80 0.91
CA LEU A 193 40.39 -5.87 -0.18
C LEU A 193 40.01 -6.58 -1.49
N ALA A 194 40.60 -7.75 -1.77
CA ALA A 194 40.24 -8.58 -2.91
C ALA A 194 38.78 -9.05 -2.85
N LYS A 195 38.30 -9.46 -1.67
CA LYS A 195 36.91 -9.87 -1.45
C LYS A 195 35.93 -8.70 -1.56
N ILE A 196 36.32 -7.52 -1.09
CA ILE A 196 35.53 -6.28 -1.28
C ILE A 196 35.34 -6.01 -2.78
N THR A 197 36.41 -6.11 -3.57
CA THR A 197 36.35 -5.89 -5.03
C THR A 197 35.39 -6.87 -5.70
N LEU A 198 35.47 -8.17 -5.36
CA LEU A 198 34.58 -9.20 -5.90
C LEU A 198 33.11 -8.96 -5.49
N ALA A 199 32.86 -8.60 -4.23
CA ALA A 199 31.51 -8.31 -3.75
C ALA A 199 30.88 -7.12 -4.50
N ILE A 200 31.63 -6.05 -4.75
CA ILE A 200 31.16 -4.90 -5.53
C ILE A 200 30.85 -5.29 -6.98
N GLN A 201 31.67 -6.13 -7.61
CA GLN A 201 31.38 -6.65 -8.95
C GLN A 201 30.10 -7.48 -8.98
N SER A 202 29.88 -8.32 -7.96
CA SER A 202 28.67 -9.13 -7.79
C SER A 202 27.42 -8.23 -7.64
N ILE A 203 27.50 -7.21 -6.78
CA ILE A 203 26.44 -6.21 -6.58
C ILE A 203 26.09 -5.49 -7.89
N PHE A 204 27.07 -4.96 -8.62
CA PHE A 204 26.79 -4.27 -9.89
C PHE A 204 26.25 -5.19 -10.98
N THR A 205 26.69 -6.45 -11.00
CA THR A 205 26.13 -7.47 -11.91
C THR A 205 24.66 -7.72 -11.59
N HIS A 206 24.32 -7.85 -10.31
CA HIS A 206 22.94 -8.01 -9.83
C HIS A 206 22.06 -6.79 -10.13
N MET A 207 22.59 -5.58 -9.95
CA MET A 207 21.88 -4.31 -10.22
C MET A 207 21.45 -4.15 -11.69
N ARG A 208 21.99 -4.95 -12.62
CA ARG A 208 21.49 -5.00 -14.01
C ARG A 208 20.01 -5.35 -14.10
N ARG A 209 19.45 -6.05 -13.09
CA ARG A 209 18.03 -6.40 -12.98
C ARG A 209 17.10 -5.20 -12.94
N ILE A 210 17.59 -4.00 -12.55
CA ILE A 210 16.78 -2.75 -12.56
C ILE A 210 16.12 -2.54 -13.92
N ARG A 211 16.80 -2.88 -15.02
CA ARG A 211 16.29 -2.74 -16.39
C ARG A 211 15.01 -3.54 -16.67
N ASN A 212 14.74 -4.57 -15.88
CA ASN A 212 13.58 -5.45 -16.01
C ASN A 212 12.48 -5.12 -14.99
N THR A 213 12.59 -3.98 -14.30
CA THR A 213 11.66 -3.56 -13.24
C THR A 213 11.21 -2.12 -13.45
N ARG A 214 10.12 -1.71 -12.82
CA ARG A 214 9.69 -0.30 -12.75
C ARG A 214 10.30 0.40 -11.53
N TYR A 215 11.45 -0.06 -11.05
CA TYR A 215 12.10 0.50 -9.88
C TYR A 215 12.52 1.96 -10.14
N PRO A 216 12.11 2.94 -9.31
CA PRO A 216 12.28 4.36 -9.66
C PRO A 216 13.75 4.76 -9.70
N MET A 217 14.14 5.52 -10.74
CA MET A 217 15.54 5.93 -10.94
C MET A 217 16.13 6.66 -9.72
N ASN A 218 15.37 7.60 -9.13
CA ASN A 218 15.82 8.31 -7.92
C ASN A 218 16.08 7.37 -6.75
N ARG A 219 15.25 6.34 -6.60
CA ARG A 219 15.39 5.32 -5.55
C ARG A 219 16.59 4.40 -5.82
N ALA A 220 16.87 4.10 -7.09
CA ALA A 220 18.09 3.40 -7.49
C ALA A 220 19.36 4.18 -7.16
N LEU A 221 19.38 5.49 -7.42
CA LEU A 221 20.51 6.35 -7.04
C LEU A 221 20.75 6.34 -5.52
N LYS A 222 19.67 6.38 -4.73
CA LYS A 222 19.76 6.31 -3.27
C LYS A 222 20.23 4.95 -2.77
N LEU A 223 19.82 3.87 -3.42
CA LEU A 223 20.33 2.53 -3.13
C LEU A 223 21.84 2.44 -3.40
N ILE A 224 22.33 3.00 -4.51
CA ILE A 224 23.76 3.08 -4.83
C ILE A 224 24.51 3.94 -3.81
N GLU A 225 23.94 5.07 -3.38
CA GLU A 225 24.51 5.91 -2.32
C GLU A 225 24.65 5.13 -1.01
N ALA A 226 23.65 4.32 -0.64
CA ALA A 226 23.71 3.46 0.53
C ALA A 226 24.78 2.36 0.39
N ILE A 227 24.92 1.73 -0.79
CA ILE A 227 25.99 0.75 -1.08
C ILE A 227 27.37 1.41 -0.91
N SER A 228 27.54 2.64 -1.38
CA SER A 228 28.80 3.39 -1.24
C SER A 228 29.14 3.67 0.23
N LYS A 229 28.14 3.99 1.05
CA LYS A 229 28.31 4.16 2.51
C LYS A 229 28.70 2.85 3.20
N ASP A 230 28.04 1.75 2.85
CA ASP A 230 28.35 0.41 3.37
C ASP A 230 29.77 -0.02 2.98
N LEU A 231 30.19 0.23 1.73
CA LEU A 231 31.55 0.01 1.24
C LEU A 231 32.58 0.83 2.04
N THR A 232 32.34 2.13 2.21
CA THR A 232 33.25 3.02 2.96
C THR A 232 33.41 2.53 4.39
N THR A 233 32.31 2.13 5.03
CA THR A 233 32.32 1.55 6.37
C THR A 233 33.16 0.28 6.43
N GLN A 234 33.09 -0.59 5.42
CA GLN A 234 33.87 -1.82 5.38
C GLN A 234 35.37 -1.58 5.13
N ILE A 235 35.73 -0.58 4.33
CA ILE A 235 37.14 -0.22 4.09
C ILE A 235 37.80 0.39 5.35
N LEU A 236 37.02 1.07 6.19
CA LEU A 236 37.50 1.72 7.42
C LEU A 236 37.60 0.78 8.63
N LYS A 237 37.06 -0.45 8.54
CA LYS A 237 37.21 -1.49 9.58
C LYS A 237 38.57 -2.16 9.48
#